data_AF-Q4PLQ7-F1
#
_entry.id   AF-Q4PLQ7-F1
#
_cell.length_a   1.000
_cell.length_b   1.000
_cell.length_c   1.000
_cell.angle_alpha   90.00
_cell.angle_beta   90.00
_cell.angle_gamma   90.00
#
_symmetry.space_group_name_H-M   'P 1'
#
loop_
_entity.id
_entity.type
_entity.pdbx_description
1 polymer ?
#
loop_
_entity_poly.entity_id
_entity_poly.type
_entity_poly.pdbx_seq_one_letter_code
_entity_poly.pdbx_strand_id
1 'polypeptide(L)'
;AHIDLIIGPRGSAVEKAFANSLTNNKDGFTALLSVVAPNLLCKPNTVMFNKVTIKGATQAVQMFGPAQRGVAMAIADSVEDGTLRADQADDLFVCVGVFIHW
;
A
#
# COMPACT_ATOMS: atom_id res chain seq x y z
N ALA A 1 -0.65 13.32 7.44
CA ALA A 1 -0.05 12.09 6.90
C ALA A 1 1.07 12.49 5.94
N HIS A 2 2.10 11.64 5.78
CA HIS A 2 3.14 11.85 4.78
C HIS A 2 3.39 10.52 4.03
N ILE A 3 3.32 10.57 2.70
CA ILE A 3 3.34 9.41 1.80
C ILE A 3 4.55 9.52 0.88
N ASP A 4 5.36 8.45 0.81
CA ASP A 4 6.27 8.24 -0.32
C ASP A 4 5.66 7.12 -1.18
N LEU A 5 5.51 7.36 -2.48
CA LEU A 5 4.81 6.43 -3.37
C LEU A 5 5.62 6.21 -4.64
N ILE A 6 5.66 4.95 -5.08
CA ILE A 6 6.10 4.58 -6.42
C ILE A 6 5.00 3.74 -7.08
N ILE A 7 4.81 3.94 -8.37
CA ILE A 7 3.89 3.17 -9.22
C ILE A 7 4.61 2.79 -10.51
N GLY A 8 4.38 1.58 -11.00
CA GLY A 8 4.97 1.13 -12.25
C GLY A 8 4.29 -0.12 -12.81
N PRO A 9 4.48 -0.37 -14.12
CA PRO A 9 3.86 -1.51 -14.80
C PRO A 9 4.54 -2.83 -14.46
N ARG A 10 3.87 -3.92 -14.83
CA ARG A 10 4.47 -5.25 -14.93
C ARG A 10 5.79 -5.22 -15.72
N GLY A 11 6.76 -5.98 -15.26
CA GLY A 11 8.13 -6.04 -15.78
C GLY A 11 9.05 -4.94 -15.27
N SER A 12 8.53 -3.92 -14.57
CA SER A 12 9.33 -2.80 -14.06
C SER A 12 10.07 -3.11 -12.76
N ALA A 13 10.94 -2.18 -12.34
CA ALA A 13 11.57 -2.23 -11.02
C ALA A 13 10.55 -2.15 -9.87
N VAL A 14 9.36 -1.56 -10.11
CA VAL A 14 8.31 -1.43 -9.10
C VAL A 14 7.66 -2.77 -8.79
N GLU A 15 7.40 -3.63 -9.79
CA GLU A 15 6.89 -4.99 -9.57
C GLU A 15 7.87 -5.82 -8.71
N LYS A 16 9.18 -5.72 -9.00
CA LYS A 16 10.21 -6.38 -8.20
C LYS A 16 10.26 -5.85 -6.77
N ALA A 17 10.21 -4.53 -6.59
CA ALA A 17 10.18 -3.91 -5.27
C ALA A 17 8.94 -4.31 -4.47
N PHE A 18 7.78 -4.38 -5.12
CA PHE A 18 6.53 -4.85 -4.54
C PHE A 18 6.68 -6.28 -3.98
N ALA A 19 7.14 -7.22 -4.81
CA ALA A 19 7.29 -8.62 -4.42
C ALA A 19 8.31 -8.81 -3.29
N ASN A 20 9.43 -8.09 -3.36
CA ASN A 20 10.45 -8.12 -2.32
C ASN A 20 9.97 -7.49 -1.01
N SER A 21 9.22 -6.38 -1.08
CA SER A 21 8.70 -5.71 0.12
C SER A 21 7.73 -6.61 0.87
N LEU A 22 6.79 -7.26 0.17
CA LEU A 22 5.77 -8.12 0.78
C LEU A 22 6.37 -9.34 1.51
N THR A 23 7.51 -9.85 1.04
CA THR A 23 8.13 -11.07 1.56
C THR A 23 9.22 -10.81 2.61
N ASN A 24 9.55 -9.56 2.91
CA ASN A 24 10.73 -9.20 3.69
C ASN A 24 10.41 -8.43 4.99
N ASN A 25 9.47 -8.95 5.80
CA ASN A 25 9.11 -8.36 7.08
C ASN A 25 10.25 -8.43 8.11
N LYS A 26 10.29 -7.45 9.03
CA LYS A 26 11.27 -7.30 10.11
C LYS A 26 10.57 -6.83 11.39
N ASP A 27 11.26 -6.92 12.52
CA ASP A 27 10.72 -6.41 13.78
C ASP A 27 10.42 -4.91 13.66
N GLY A 28 9.21 -4.52 14.05
CA GLY A 28 8.68 -3.16 13.93
C GLY A 28 8.44 -2.62 12.51
N PHE A 29 8.71 -3.41 11.45
CA PHE A 29 8.50 -3.01 10.05
C PHE A 29 7.86 -4.14 9.24
N THR A 30 6.59 -3.98 8.92
CA THR A 30 5.80 -4.97 8.19
C THR A 30 5.13 -4.34 6.99
N ALA A 31 5.18 -5.05 5.87
CA ALA A 31 4.49 -4.70 4.63
C ALA A 31 3.27 -5.61 4.44
N LEU A 32 2.12 -5.03 4.10
CA LEU A 32 0.88 -5.75 3.79
C LEU A 32 0.30 -5.29 2.47
N LEU A 33 -0.55 -6.13 1.86
CA LEU A 33 -1.40 -5.70 0.76
C LEU A 33 -2.46 -4.72 1.27
N SER A 34 -2.61 -3.59 0.60
CA SER A 34 -3.67 -2.63 0.91
C SER A 34 -5.03 -3.19 0.52
N VAL A 35 -5.91 -3.29 1.52
CA VAL A 35 -7.29 -3.74 1.34
C VAL A 35 -8.27 -2.64 1.68
N VAL A 36 -9.32 -2.51 0.85
CA VAL A 36 -10.46 -1.62 1.14
C VAL A 36 -11.20 -2.18 2.36
N ALA A 37 -11.39 -3.48 2.41
CA ALA A 37 -11.96 -4.23 3.54
C ALA A 37 -11.37 -5.64 3.55
N PRO A 38 -11.49 -6.42 4.65
CA PRO A 38 -11.07 -7.82 4.65
C PRO A 38 -11.68 -8.57 3.46
N ASN A 39 -10.84 -9.32 2.73
CA ASN A 39 -11.18 -10.03 1.50
C ASN A 39 -11.53 -9.14 0.28
N LEU A 40 -11.24 -7.83 0.33
CA LEU A 40 -11.44 -6.89 -0.78
C LEU A 40 -10.18 -6.02 -0.97
N LEU A 41 -9.27 -6.48 -1.84
CA LEU A 41 -8.06 -5.76 -2.23
C LEU A 41 -8.40 -4.53 -3.08
N CYS A 42 -7.62 -3.45 -2.94
CA CYS A 42 -7.67 -2.38 -3.94
C CYS A 42 -6.92 -2.82 -5.22
N LYS A 43 -7.33 -2.24 -6.36
CA LYS A 43 -6.63 -2.35 -7.64
C LYS A 43 -6.26 -0.94 -8.12
N PRO A 44 -5.02 -0.72 -8.61
CA PRO A 44 -3.92 -1.68 -8.78
C PRO A 44 -3.37 -2.30 -7.51
N ASN A 45 -2.68 -3.44 -7.66
CA ASN A 45 -2.10 -4.18 -6.54
C ASN A 45 -1.15 -3.26 -5.76
N THR A 46 -1.45 -3.01 -4.49
CA THR A 46 -0.74 -2.03 -3.67
C THR A 46 -0.15 -2.70 -2.43
N VAL A 47 1.14 -2.52 -2.20
CA VAL A 47 1.81 -2.89 -0.95
C VAL A 47 2.02 -1.63 -0.12
N MET A 48 1.69 -1.71 1.18
CA MET A 48 1.85 -0.62 2.12
C MET A 48 2.82 -1.03 3.22
N PHE A 49 3.74 -0.13 3.57
CA PHE A 49 4.76 -0.37 4.59
C PHE A 49 4.95 0.88 5.47
N ASN A 50 5.30 0.67 6.74
CA ASN A 50 5.44 1.75 7.71
C ASN A 50 6.84 2.40 7.66
N LYS A 51 6.90 3.73 7.74
CA LYS A 51 8.18 4.48 7.87
C LYS A 51 8.65 4.62 9.33
N VAL A 52 7.70 4.64 10.27
CA VAL A 52 7.96 4.73 11.71
C VAL A 52 7.87 3.34 12.32
N THR A 53 8.84 2.96 13.15
CA THR A 53 8.86 1.67 13.84
C THR A 53 7.59 1.46 14.65
N ILE A 54 6.86 0.38 14.38
CA ILE A 54 5.69 -0.03 15.16
C ILE A 54 6.17 -0.76 16.41
N LYS A 55 5.86 -0.23 17.59
CA LYS A 55 6.31 -0.77 18.89
C LYS A 55 5.21 -1.50 19.66
N GLY A 56 3.97 -1.44 19.19
CA GLY A 56 2.84 -2.04 19.90
C GLY A 56 1.55 -2.05 19.09
N ALA A 57 0.53 -2.70 19.65
CA ALA A 57 -0.74 -2.96 18.98
C ALA A 57 -1.48 -1.68 18.54
N THR A 58 -1.45 -0.60 19.34
CA THR A 58 -2.11 0.66 18.99
C THR A 58 -1.60 1.23 17.66
N GLN A 59 -0.28 1.23 17.46
CA GLN A 59 0.34 1.72 16.23
C GLN A 59 0.06 0.78 15.05
N ALA A 60 0.03 -0.54 15.30
CA ALA A 60 -0.36 -1.51 14.29
C ALA A 60 -1.82 -1.29 13.83
N VAL A 61 -2.74 -1.02 14.75
CA VAL A 61 -4.15 -0.73 14.44
C VAL A 61 -4.28 0.60 13.69
N GLN A 62 -3.50 1.62 14.03
CA GLN A 62 -3.48 2.88 13.27
C GLN A 62 -3.00 2.68 11.82
N MET A 63 -1.92 1.91 11.63
CA MET A 63 -1.37 1.60 10.32
C MET A 63 -2.31 0.73 9.49
N PHE A 64 -2.74 -0.40 10.04
CA PHE A 64 -3.51 -1.42 9.32
C PHE A 64 -5.03 -1.31 9.51
N GLY A 65 -5.50 -0.19 10.05
CA GLY A 65 -6.92 0.19 10.14
C GLY A 65 -7.19 1.45 9.30
N PRO A 66 -7.24 2.64 9.91
CA PRO A 66 -7.60 3.86 9.20
C PRO A 66 -6.61 4.23 8.09
N ALA A 67 -5.29 4.06 8.28
CA ALA A 67 -4.33 4.39 7.23
C ALA A 67 -4.41 3.42 6.03
N GLN A 68 -4.51 2.11 6.28
CA GLN A 68 -4.75 1.12 5.22
C GLN A 68 -6.03 1.42 4.43
N ARG A 69 -7.15 1.71 5.12
CA ARG A 69 -8.39 2.09 4.45
C ARG A 69 -8.21 3.35 3.61
N GLY A 70 -7.54 4.37 4.14
CA GLY A 70 -7.27 5.61 3.41
C GLY A 70 -6.44 5.38 2.14
N VAL A 71 -5.37 4.59 2.22
CA VAL A 71 -4.55 4.23 1.06
C VAL A 71 -5.34 3.41 0.04
N ALA A 72 -6.05 2.37 0.49
CA ALA A 72 -6.80 1.51 -0.41
C ALA A 72 -7.94 2.24 -1.13
N MET A 73 -8.67 3.12 -0.42
CA MET A 73 -9.70 3.96 -1.02
C MET A 73 -9.10 4.95 -2.00
N ALA A 74 -8.01 5.65 -1.65
CA ALA A 74 -7.38 6.60 -2.57
C ALA A 74 -6.98 5.94 -3.90
N ILE A 75 -6.50 4.69 -3.86
CA ILE A 75 -6.18 3.92 -5.07
C ILE A 75 -7.44 3.55 -5.86
N ALA A 76 -8.50 3.05 -5.19
CA ALA A 76 -9.75 2.69 -5.84
C ALA A 76 -10.45 3.93 -6.47
N ASP A 77 -10.53 5.02 -5.73
CA ASP A 77 -11.12 6.29 -6.17
C ASP A 77 -10.34 6.86 -7.36
N SER A 78 -9.00 6.72 -7.37
CA SER A 78 -8.16 7.12 -8.52
C SER A 78 -8.46 6.31 -9.78
N VAL A 79 -8.90 5.05 -9.65
CA VAL A 79 -9.35 4.26 -10.81
C VAL A 79 -10.75 4.68 -11.25
N GLU A 80 -11.65 4.94 -10.30
CA GLU A 80 -13.02 5.37 -10.56
C GLU A 80 -13.08 6.74 -11.26
N ASP A 81 -12.25 7.70 -10.82
CA ASP A 81 -12.20 9.05 -11.37
C ASP A 81 -11.34 9.17 -12.66
N GLY A 82 -10.65 8.10 -13.03
CA GLY A 82 -9.84 8.00 -14.24
C GLY A 82 -8.42 8.56 -14.12
N THR A 83 -7.98 9.01 -12.94
CA THR A 83 -6.57 9.37 -12.66
C THR A 83 -5.64 8.20 -12.94
N LEU A 84 -6.05 6.99 -12.58
CA LEU A 84 -5.48 5.72 -13.01
C LEU A 84 -6.41 5.10 -14.05
N ARG A 85 -5.86 4.78 -15.22
CA ARG A 85 -6.64 4.17 -16.30
C ARG A 85 -7.11 2.77 -15.87
N ALA A 86 -8.42 2.55 -15.87
CA ALA A 86 -9.02 1.29 -15.42
C ALA A 86 -8.55 0.07 -16.23
N ASP A 87 -8.27 0.24 -17.53
CA ASP A 87 -7.75 -0.82 -18.40
C ASP A 87 -6.30 -1.24 -18.08
N GLN A 88 -5.58 -0.46 -17.26
CA GLN A 88 -4.23 -0.78 -16.80
C GLN A 88 -4.19 -1.26 -15.36
N ALA A 89 -5.31 -1.24 -14.63
CA ALA A 89 -5.31 -1.43 -13.19
C ALA A 89 -4.80 -2.82 -12.77
N ASP A 90 -4.95 -3.83 -13.62
CA ASP A 90 -4.49 -5.19 -13.34
C ASP A 90 -3.00 -5.44 -13.66
N ASP A 91 -2.34 -4.51 -14.35
CA ASP A 91 -0.93 -4.62 -14.75
C ASP A 91 -0.04 -3.54 -14.14
N LEU A 92 -0.56 -2.81 -13.15
CA LEU A 92 0.18 -1.85 -12.35
C LEU A 92 0.43 -2.38 -10.93
N PHE A 93 1.56 -1.96 -10.36
CA PHE A 93 1.95 -2.21 -8.99
C PHE A 93 2.26 -0.88 -8.29
N VAL A 94 1.84 -0.76 -7.03
CA VAL A 94 2.05 0.43 -6.21
C VAL A 94 2.73 0.05 -4.91
N CYS A 95 3.74 0.80 -4.51
CA CYS A 95 4.39 0.66 -3.21
C CYS A 95 4.23 1.98 -2.43
N VAL A 96 3.64 1.90 -1.23
CA VAL A 96 3.24 3.08 -0.44
C VAL A 96 3.91 3.04 0.93
N GLY A 97 4.86 3.95 1.14
CA GLY A 97 5.45 4.20 2.44
C GLY A 97 4.61 5.19 3.24
N VAL A 98 4.10 4.78 4.40
CA VAL A 98 3.20 5.61 5.23
C VAL A 98 3.91 6.07 6.50
N PHE A 99 3.88 7.38 6.74
CA PHE A 99 4.32 7.99 7.99
C PHE A 99 3.10 8.30 8.88
N ILE A 100 3.10 7.72 10.07
CA ILE A 100 2.20 8.07 11.18
C ILE A 100 3.11 8.41 12.36
N HIS A 101 2.95 9.60 12.94
CA HIS A 101 3.67 9.96 14.15
C HIS A 101 3.23 9.04 15.31
N TRP A 102 4.10 8.88 16.32
CA TRP A 102 3.87 7.97 17.44
C TRP A 102 2.61 8.30 18.24
#